data_AF-A0AB36Y6Y8-F1
#
_entry.id   AF-A0AB36Y6Y8-F1
#
_cell.length_a   1.000
_cell.length_b   1.000
_cell.length_c   1.000
_cell.angle_alpha   90.00
_cell.angle_beta   90.00
_cell.angle_gamma   90.00
#
_symmetry.space_group_name_H-M   'P 1'
#
loop_
_entity.id
_entity.type
_entity.pdbx_description
1 polymer ?
#
loop_
_entity_poly.entity_id
_entity_poly.type
_entity_poly.pdbx_seq_one_letter_code
_entity_poly.pdbx_strand_id
1 'polypeptide(L)'
;MTDIAALESYAGQLSEAAQRSRGAAEKQHQYIHGDAATDVVTESGPVPTIAKQARLSLEQSAGLELELASADDATKGANLIGDKGTTVSAALALNLRKPRKVFSKLFAAASAISHLRVVILGDSLAGAKMLQLNASLDRRMGGVNMSGVNSAGTGSGDGPPTGGYDLSLSTASLVTAETFQYQYWPTGLVSRLNDGASALWVRSGSSPTFTDVKVYYIKEPSAGTLSLSVGGTVVATVSAAAGVTGLGVLSYTQAAATAAVLTTVSGGPVRVVLVHTRNTTVSGLDLHQTMNRGGLLLADATASAQGRAIWQAALTDINADLITFEMDDDFGDGAAADASLNYLIGILDASSPYADKLFIGSTPRTLNDSLKMRSGHYLKGFCGNKGASYLYFDSYHLLGTHAEMNTIFGADDGVHPVAAVQAYAAEMLWEFLGLNGFNLGFVSRAVNDRGTPSRLARGTTIGDRPGREISITGDASSGSDFTLTMTRSFAFASSTGVVLRRTSSQPGVVSNVEPMATDFDTPANVRKRNVVTSTGIEITQLVKTDNPGGMQHLRAGLYFNSFTRAQLLALSAASNTGALAFCSDCTGGAQWVYARGTNAQDWVTVAGNSAI
;
A
#
# COMPACT_ATOMS: atom_id res chain seq x y z
N MET A 1 -68.25 -9.87 20.52
CA MET A 1 -68.01 -9.78 19.07
C MET A 1 -67.59 -11.16 18.61
N THR A 2 -68.33 -11.77 17.69
CA THR A 2 -68.13 -13.15 17.23
C THR A 2 -66.94 -13.24 16.26
N ASP A 3 -66.25 -14.39 16.23
CA ASP A 3 -65.10 -14.67 15.34
C ASP A 3 -65.39 -14.39 13.85
N ILE A 4 -66.66 -14.42 13.44
CA ILE A 4 -67.11 -14.09 12.09
C ILE A 4 -66.83 -12.62 11.74
N ALA A 5 -67.06 -11.69 12.67
CA ALA A 5 -66.83 -10.26 12.43
C ALA A 5 -65.33 -9.94 12.28
N ALA A 6 -64.45 -10.69 12.95
CA ALA A 6 -63.01 -10.56 12.81
C ALA A 6 -62.53 -11.08 11.44
N LEU A 7 -63.09 -12.19 10.96
CA LEU A 7 -62.80 -12.73 9.63
C LEU A 7 -63.30 -11.82 8.50
N GLU A 8 -64.48 -11.23 8.64
CA GLU A 8 -65.01 -10.24 7.69
C GLU A 8 -64.15 -8.97 7.65
N SER A 9 -63.69 -8.49 8.80
CA SER A 9 -62.77 -7.36 8.89
C SER A 9 -61.42 -7.66 8.22
N TYR A 10 -60.86 -8.83 8.47
CA TYR A 10 -59.58 -9.26 7.88
C TYR A 10 -59.69 -9.47 6.36
N ALA A 11 -60.79 -10.05 5.88
CA ALA A 11 -61.08 -10.15 4.45
C ALA A 11 -61.21 -8.78 3.79
N GLY A 12 -61.81 -7.80 4.49
CA GLY A 12 -61.85 -6.40 4.06
C GLY A 12 -60.45 -5.78 3.89
N GLN A 13 -59.56 -5.97 4.87
CA GLN A 13 -58.18 -5.48 4.81
C GLN A 13 -57.37 -6.11 3.68
N LEU A 14 -57.53 -7.41 3.44
CA LEU A 14 -56.88 -8.11 2.32
C LEU A 14 -57.38 -7.62 0.97
N SER A 15 -58.69 -7.34 0.85
CA SER A 15 -59.27 -6.77 -0.36
C SER A 15 -58.72 -5.36 -0.64
N GLU A 16 -58.60 -4.51 0.38
CA GLU A 16 -58.02 -3.18 0.27
C GLU A 16 -56.52 -3.22 -0.10
N ALA A 17 -55.75 -4.11 0.53
CA ALA A 17 -54.34 -4.31 0.21
C ALA A 17 -54.14 -4.80 -1.25
N ALA A 18 -55.00 -5.71 -1.72
CA ALA A 18 -54.97 -6.19 -3.10
C ALA A 18 -55.30 -5.09 -4.11
N GLN A 19 -56.27 -4.20 -3.80
CA GLN A 19 -56.58 -3.04 -4.63
C GLN A 19 -55.40 -2.05 -4.70
N ARG A 20 -54.78 -1.74 -3.55
CA ARG A 20 -53.58 -0.87 -3.50
C ARG A 20 -52.41 -1.46 -4.27
N SER A 21 -52.19 -2.78 -4.16
CA SER A 21 -51.14 -3.48 -4.90
C SER A 21 -51.35 -3.43 -6.42
N ARG A 22 -52.60 -3.64 -6.89
CA ARG A 22 -52.93 -3.48 -8.32
C ARG A 22 -52.71 -2.06 -8.81
N GLY A 23 -53.16 -1.05 -8.05
CA GLY A 23 -52.94 0.36 -8.39
C GLY A 23 -51.46 0.75 -8.44
N ALA A 24 -50.62 0.17 -7.57
CA ALA A 24 -49.17 0.37 -7.62
C ALA A 24 -48.53 -0.28 -8.86
N ALA A 25 -48.95 -1.51 -9.21
CA ALA A 25 -48.46 -2.22 -10.38
C ALA A 25 -48.84 -1.51 -11.69
N GLU A 26 -50.05 -0.95 -11.78
CA GLU A 26 -50.49 -0.16 -12.93
C GLU A 26 -49.65 1.12 -13.10
N LYS A 27 -49.38 1.85 -12.00
CA LYS A 27 -48.49 3.03 -12.03
C LYS A 27 -47.06 2.66 -12.41
N GLN A 28 -46.54 1.53 -11.92
CA GLN A 28 -45.21 1.04 -12.28
C GLN A 28 -45.15 0.67 -13.78
N HIS A 29 -46.19 0.03 -14.31
CA HIS A 29 -46.29 -0.27 -15.73
C HIS A 29 -46.29 1.01 -16.57
N GLN A 30 -47.05 2.03 -16.16
CA GLN A 30 -47.07 3.34 -16.83
C GLN A 30 -45.70 4.05 -16.75
N TYR A 31 -44.97 3.93 -15.64
CA TYR A 31 -43.66 4.56 -15.48
C TYR A 31 -42.61 3.93 -16.40
N ILE A 32 -42.62 2.59 -16.52
CA ILE A 32 -41.65 1.83 -17.32
C ILE A 32 -41.99 1.90 -18.82
N HIS A 33 -43.27 1.80 -19.18
CA HIS A 33 -43.71 1.64 -20.57
C HIS A 33 -44.45 2.85 -21.15
N GLY A 34 -44.57 3.95 -20.39
CA GLY A 34 -45.16 5.18 -20.88
C GLY A 34 -44.33 5.87 -21.96
N ASP A 35 -44.95 6.78 -22.69
CA ASP A 35 -44.34 7.47 -23.84
C ASP A 35 -43.39 8.61 -23.42
N ALA A 36 -42.75 9.24 -24.40
CA ALA A 36 -41.77 10.29 -24.15
C ALA A 36 -42.35 11.67 -23.73
N ALA A 37 -43.67 11.81 -23.63
CA ALA A 37 -44.35 13.08 -23.36
C ALA A 37 -45.07 13.09 -22.00
N THR A 38 -45.44 11.92 -21.49
CA THR A 38 -46.32 11.77 -20.32
C THR A 38 -45.57 11.69 -19.00
N ASP A 39 -46.22 12.19 -17.94
CA ASP A 39 -45.82 11.95 -16.54
C ASP A 39 -46.82 10.99 -15.90
N VAL A 40 -46.32 10.13 -15.02
CA VAL A 40 -47.15 9.28 -14.15
C VAL A 40 -47.48 10.05 -12.89
N VAL A 41 -48.77 10.25 -12.63
CA VAL A 41 -49.23 10.92 -11.40
C VAL A 41 -49.13 9.94 -10.23
N THR A 42 -48.15 10.17 -9.36
CA THR A 42 -47.97 9.41 -8.12
C THR A 42 -48.53 10.17 -6.93
N GLU A 43 -48.58 9.52 -5.77
CA GLU A 43 -49.02 10.15 -4.51
C GLU A 43 -48.05 11.25 -4.04
N SER A 44 -46.81 11.25 -4.54
CA SER A 44 -45.80 12.27 -4.28
C SER A 44 -45.71 13.34 -5.38
N GLY A 45 -46.61 13.29 -6.38
CA GLY A 45 -46.64 14.21 -7.53
C GLY A 45 -46.33 13.54 -8.87
N PRO A 46 -46.29 14.32 -9.96
CA PRO A 46 -45.99 13.82 -11.31
C PRO A 46 -44.54 13.35 -11.41
N VAL A 47 -44.32 12.14 -11.94
CA VAL A 47 -42.99 11.58 -12.19
C VAL A 47 -42.88 11.24 -13.68
N PRO A 48 -41.86 11.75 -14.40
CA PRO A 48 -41.70 11.48 -15.83
C PRO A 48 -41.43 10.00 -16.08
N THR A 49 -42.04 9.43 -17.13
CA THR A 49 -41.77 8.07 -17.60
C THR A 49 -40.31 7.89 -17.98
N ILE A 50 -39.83 6.64 -18.07
CA ILE A 50 -38.45 6.36 -18.52
C ILE A 50 -38.19 6.94 -19.91
N ALA A 51 -39.15 6.83 -20.83
CA ALA A 51 -39.03 7.38 -22.18
C ALA A 51 -38.96 8.92 -22.18
N LYS A 52 -39.72 9.60 -21.30
CA LYS A 52 -39.66 11.06 -21.18
C LYS A 52 -38.35 11.51 -20.55
N GLN A 53 -37.84 10.78 -19.56
CA GLN A 53 -36.52 11.04 -18.98
C GLN A 53 -35.40 10.91 -20.04
N ALA A 54 -35.47 9.88 -20.88
CA ALA A 54 -34.52 9.70 -21.99
C ALA A 54 -34.60 10.83 -23.03
N ARG A 55 -35.81 11.25 -23.43
CA ARG A 55 -35.99 12.40 -24.35
C ARG A 55 -35.44 13.70 -23.76
N LEU A 56 -35.79 14.02 -22.51
CA LEU A 56 -35.31 15.24 -21.85
C LEU A 56 -33.79 15.24 -21.70
N SER A 57 -33.18 14.07 -21.44
CA SER A 57 -31.73 13.91 -21.40
C SER A 57 -31.08 14.13 -22.79
N LEU A 58 -31.71 13.65 -23.86
CA LEU A 58 -31.26 13.88 -25.23
C LEU A 58 -31.38 15.35 -25.65
N GLU A 59 -32.49 16.02 -25.31
CA GLU A 59 -32.70 17.45 -25.58
C GLU A 59 -31.69 18.32 -24.84
N GLN A 60 -31.40 17.97 -23.57
CA GLN A 60 -30.37 18.64 -22.79
C GLN A 60 -28.97 18.44 -23.40
N SER A 61 -28.68 17.24 -23.89
CA SER A 61 -27.40 16.92 -24.54
C SER A 61 -27.23 17.68 -25.87
N ALA A 62 -28.29 17.77 -26.68
CA ALA A 62 -28.29 18.52 -27.93
C ALA A 62 -28.15 20.05 -27.69
N GLY A 63 -28.74 20.57 -26.62
CA GLY A 63 -28.54 21.96 -26.19
C GLY A 63 -27.09 22.26 -25.81
N LEU A 64 -26.43 21.33 -25.11
CA LEU A 64 -25.02 21.43 -24.73
C LEU A 64 -24.08 21.36 -25.95
N GLU A 65 -24.37 20.50 -26.93
CA GLU A 65 -23.59 20.42 -28.19
C GLU A 65 -23.69 21.72 -29.00
N LEU A 66 -24.85 22.38 -29.01
CA LEU A 66 -25.05 23.68 -29.65
C LEU A 66 -24.30 24.82 -28.94
N GLU A 67 -24.24 24.80 -27.60
CA GLU A 67 -23.46 25.77 -26.80
C GLU A 67 -21.94 25.57 -26.94
N LEU A 68 -21.47 24.33 -27.12
CA LEU A 68 -20.07 24.00 -27.39
C LEU A 68 -19.61 24.40 -28.81
N ALA A 69 -20.52 24.44 -29.78
CA ALA A 69 -20.21 24.78 -31.16
C ALA A 69 -20.09 26.29 -31.44
N SER A 70 -20.64 27.15 -30.57
CA SER A 70 -20.50 28.62 -30.71
C SER A 70 -19.16 29.11 -30.13
N ALA A 71 -18.07 28.86 -30.87
CA ALA A 71 -16.69 29.12 -30.44
C ALA A 71 -16.26 30.61 -30.41
N ASP A 72 -17.16 31.56 -30.69
CA ASP A 72 -16.80 32.96 -30.90
C ASP A 72 -17.01 33.88 -29.68
N ASP A 73 -17.49 33.36 -28.54
CA ASP A 73 -17.72 34.16 -27.33
C ASP A 73 -17.06 33.55 -26.08
N ALA A 74 -15.80 33.94 -25.85
CA ALA A 74 -14.98 33.49 -24.74
C ALA A 74 -15.55 33.82 -23.35
N THR A 75 -16.51 34.75 -23.26
CA THR A 75 -17.13 35.12 -21.98
C THR A 75 -18.27 34.20 -21.54
N LYS A 76 -18.86 33.42 -22.46
CA LYS A 76 -19.87 32.41 -22.11
C LYS A 76 -19.26 31.08 -21.67
N GLY A 77 -18.10 30.71 -22.21
CA GLY A 77 -17.34 29.54 -21.75
C GLY A 77 -16.89 29.66 -20.28
N ALA A 78 -16.57 30.87 -19.81
CA ALA A 78 -16.17 31.10 -18.43
C ALA A 78 -17.30 30.88 -17.40
N ASN A 79 -18.56 31.11 -17.79
CA ASN A 79 -19.71 30.94 -16.89
C ASN A 79 -20.25 29.50 -16.84
N LEU A 80 -19.96 28.67 -17.85
CA LEU A 80 -20.25 27.21 -17.83
C LEU A 80 -19.14 26.39 -17.12
N ILE A 81 -17.93 26.95 -17.01
CA ILE A 81 -16.81 26.35 -16.25
C ILE A 81 -16.93 26.70 -14.75
N GLY A 82 -17.71 27.72 -14.41
CA GLY A 82 -17.87 28.23 -13.05
C GLY A 82 -18.87 27.46 -12.17
N ASP A 83 -19.73 26.61 -12.74
CA ASP A 83 -20.75 25.90 -11.95
C ASP A 83 -20.90 24.45 -12.40
N LYS A 84 -20.58 23.53 -11.48
CA LYS A 84 -20.67 22.06 -11.60
C LYS A 84 -19.57 21.36 -12.44
N GLY A 85 -18.41 21.18 -11.81
CA GLY A 85 -17.78 19.87 -11.61
C GLY A 85 -17.83 18.83 -12.73
N THR A 86 -17.61 19.20 -13.99
CA THR A 86 -17.49 18.21 -15.07
C THR A 86 -16.06 17.72 -15.18
N THR A 87 -15.91 16.51 -14.67
CA THR A 87 -14.93 15.43 -14.90
C THR A 87 -13.99 15.47 -16.10
N VAL A 88 -14.13 16.32 -17.13
CA VAL A 88 -13.28 16.24 -18.33
C VAL A 88 -11.92 16.90 -18.14
N SER A 89 -11.81 18.03 -17.45
CA SER A 89 -10.51 18.65 -17.12
C SER A 89 -9.75 17.90 -16.02
N ALA A 90 -10.48 17.29 -15.07
CA ALA A 90 -9.90 16.35 -14.11
C ALA A 90 -9.51 15.00 -14.77
N ALA A 91 -10.31 14.46 -15.70
CA ALA A 91 -10.00 13.24 -16.43
C ALA A 91 -8.88 13.42 -17.46
N LEU A 92 -8.73 14.60 -18.08
CA LEU A 92 -7.62 14.89 -18.98
C LEU A 92 -6.32 15.14 -18.21
N ALA A 93 -6.39 15.72 -17.00
CA ALA A 93 -5.26 15.77 -16.08
C ALA A 93 -4.89 14.38 -15.50
N LEU A 94 -5.86 13.46 -15.35
CA LEU A 94 -5.66 12.06 -14.94
C LEU A 94 -5.16 11.13 -16.05
N ASN A 95 -5.48 11.39 -17.32
CA ASN A 95 -5.06 10.57 -18.47
C ASN A 95 -3.58 10.74 -18.82
N LEU A 96 -2.94 11.81 -18.35
CA LEU A 96 -1.48 11.91 -18.26
C LEU A 96 -1.04 11.34 -16.92
N ARG A 97 -1.17 10.01 -16.74
CA ARG A 97 -0.76 9.26 -15.53
C ARG A 97 0.68 9.61 -15.15
N LYS A 98 0.88 10.62 -14.30
CA LYS A 98 2.13 10.77 -13.58
C LYS A 98 2.29 9.49 -12.76
N PRO A 99 3.44 8.78 -12.84
CA PRO A 99 3.69 7.63 -11.97
C PRO A 99 3.47 8.05 -10.52
N ARG A 100 2.82 7.18 -9.71
CA ARG A 100 2.56 7.47 -8.28
C ARG A 100 3.85 7.93 -7.61
N LYS A 101 3.74 8.82 -6.63
CA LYS A 101 4.93 9.43 -6.00
C LYS A 101 5.79 8.37 -5.32
N VAL A 102 5.16 7.41 -4.64
CA VAL A 102 5.83 6.26 -4.02
C VAL A 102 6.66 5.47 -5.04
N PHE A 103 6.06 5.07 -6.17
CA PHE A 103 6.78 4.34 -7.22
C PHE A 103 7.90 5.17 -7.84
N SER A 104 7.64 6.45 -8.12
CA SER A 104 8.65 7.37 -8.65
C SER A 104 9.87 7.47 -7.73
N LYS A 105 9.66 7.51 -6.40
CA LYS A 105 10.74 7.54 -5.41
C LYS A 105 11.50 6.22 -5.31
N LEU A 106 10.80 5.08 -5.39
CA LEU A 106 11.42 3.76 -5.42
C LEU A 106 12.30 3.57 -6.66
N PHE A 107 11.83 3.97 -7.85
CA PHE A 107 12.65 3.93 -9.06
C PHE A 107 13.81 4.91 -9.01
N ALA A 108 13.60 6.13 -8.49
CA ALA A 108 14.68 7.09 -8.33
C ALA A 108 15.79 6.58 -7.38
N ALA A 109 15.41 5.85 -6.33
CA ALA A 109 16.34 5.25 -5.38
C ALA A 109 17.30 4.23 -6.02
N ALA A 110 16.92 3.63 -7.16
CA ALA A 110 17.78 2.70 -7.89
C ALA A 110 18.96 3.39 -8.61
N SER A 111 18.84 4.70 -8.89
CA SER A 111 19.84 5.46 -9.66
C SER A 111 20.47 6.64 -8.90
N ALA A 112 19.87 7.09 -7.81
CA ALA A 112 20.30 8.26 -7.06
C ALA A 112 19.88 8.17 -5.59
N ILE A 113 20.50 9.01 -4.75
CA ILE A 113 20.07 9.18 -3.36
C ILE A 113 18.64 9.73 -3.36
N SER A 114 17.72 8.97 -2.77
CA SER A 114 16.28 9.29 -2.75
C SER A 114 15.67 8.94 -1.40
N HIS A 115 14.81 9.84 -0.91
CA HIS A 115 14.06 9.64 0.33
C HIS A 115 12.58 9.55 0.03
N LEU A 116 11.93 8.53 0.59
CA LEU A 116 10.47 8.42 0.62
C LEU A 116 9.97 8.99 1.94
N ARG A 117 9.26 10.12 1.89
CA ARG A 117 8.72 10.77 3.08
C ARG A 117 7.30 10.31 3.34
N VAL A 118 7.11 9.60 4.44
CA VAL A 118 5.82 9.01 4.83
C VAL A 118 5.33 9.71 6.08
N VAL A 119 4.09 10.21 6.03
CA VAL A 119 3.40 10.79 7.19
C VAL A 119 2.26 9.86 7.60
N ILE A 120 2.21 9.52 8.88
CA ILE A 120 1.15 8.70 9.47
C ILE A 120 0.20 9.60 10.27
N LEU A 121 -1.08 9.58 9.91
CA LEU A 121 -2.14 10.37 10.52
C LEU A 121 -3.22 9.47 11.13
N GLY A 122 -3.75 9.84 12.28
CA GLY A 122 -4.97 9.26 12.83
C GLY A 122 -4.87 8.87 14.30
N ASP A 123 -5.49 7.78 14.72
CA ASP A 123 -5.57 7.42 16.14
C ASP A 123 -4.58 6.30 16.53
N SER A 124 -4.95 5.42 17.46
CA SER A 124 -4.14 4.26 17.85
C SER A 124 -3.98 3.22 16.73
N LEU A 125 -4.86 3.21 15.72
CA LEU A 125 -4.81 2.26 14.61
C LEU A 125 -3.93 2.75 13.45
N ALA A 126 -3.80 4.08 13.28
CA ALA A 126 -3.04 4.76 12.22
C ALA A 126 -1.66 4.18 11.90
N GLY A 127 -0.88 3.88 12.95
CA GLY A 127 0.49 3.40 12.79
C GLY A 127 0.59 1.90 12.57
N ALA A 128 -0.43 1.13 12.95
CA ALA A 128 -0.28 -0.31 13.19
C ALA A 128 0.17 -1.07 11.93
N LYS A 129 -0.44 -0.80 10.77
CA LYS A 129 -0.08 -1.47 9.50
C LYS A 129 1.20 -0.91 8.90
N MET A 130 1.34 0.42 8.87
CA MET A 130 2.51 1.06 8.26
C MET A 130 3.81 0.74 9.00
N LEU A 131 3.75 0.57 10.32
CA LEU A 131 4.91 0.15 11.11
C LEU A 131 5.35 -1.29 10.82
N GLN A 132 4.46 -2.19 10.39
CA GLN A 132 4.86 -3.52 9.92
C GLN A 132 5.64 -3.45 8.60
N LEU A 133 5.36 -2.43 7.78
CA LEU A 133 5.92 -2.28 6.44
C LEU A 133 7.19 -1.42 6.39
N ASN A 134 7.44 -0.60 7.43
CA ASN A 134 8.49 0.42 7.40
C ASN A 134 9.88 -0.16 7.06
N ALA A 135 10.28 -1.27 7.68
CA ALA A 135 11.58 -1.88 7.47
C ALA A 135 11.71 -2.45 6.06
N SER A 136 10.61 -2.96 5.50
CA SER A 136 10.56 -3.46 4.12
C SER A 136 10.60 -2.31 3.11
N LEU A 137 9.90 -1.20 3.38
CA LEU A 137 9.95 0.03 2.60
C LEU A 137 11.35 0.64 2.59
N ASP A 138 11.93 0.82 3.77
CA ASP A 138 13.26 1.41 3.92
C ASP A 138 14.32 0.60 3.19
N ARG A 139 14.31 -0.73 3.36
CA ARG A 139 15.20 -1.63 2.63
C ARG A 139 15.10 -1.48 1.11
N ARG A 140 13.89 -1.28 0.58
CA ARG A 140 13.69 -1.08 -0.86
C ARG A 140 14.12 0.29 -1.35
N MET A 141 14.04 1.28 -0.47
CA MET A 141 14.63 2.60 -0.72
C MET A 141 16.16 2.56 -0.61
N GLY A 142 16.78 1.51 -0.07
CA GLY A 142 18.23 1.36 0.05
C GLY A 142 18.70 0.90 1.44
N GLY A 143 17.83 0.97 2.45
CA GLY A 143 18.00 0.35 3.77
C GLY A 143 19.04 1.00 4.69
N VAL A 144 19.55 2.18 4.33
CA VAL A 144 20.64 2.86 5.04
C VAL A 144 20.22 4.17 5.68
N ASN A 145 18.97 4.61 5.52
CA ASN A 145 18.52 5.84 6.15
C ASN A 145 18.30 5.62 7.65
N MET A 146 18.94 6.49 8.43
CA MET A 146 18.93 6.47 9.88
C MET A 146 17.99 7.52 10.45
N SER A 147 16.96 7.93 9.69
CA SER A 147 16.07 9.01 10.09
C SER A 147 15.36 8.69 11.39
N GLY A 148 15.33 9.64 12.30
CA GLY A 148 14.62 9.56 13.56
C GLY A 148 13.70 10.76 13.74
N VAL A 149 12.51 10.54 14.27
CA VAL A 149 11.44 11.52 14.50
C VAL A 149 11.01 11.37 15.96
N ASN A 150 10.88 12.46 16.71
CA ASN A 150 10.44 12.33 18.10
C ASN A 150 8.91 12.23 18.18
N SER A 151 8.38 11.28 18.95
CA SER A 151 7.00 11.40 19.42
C SER A 151 6.94 12.55 20.43
N ALA A 152 6.26 13.66 20.13
CA ALA A 152 6.07 14.72 21.11
C ALA A 152 5.30 14.17 22.34
N GLY A 153 5.82 14.46 23.53
CA GLY A 153 5.32 13.92 24.80
C GLY A 153 6.27 12.88 25.41
N THR A 154 6.63 13.05 26.68
CA THR A 154 7.37 12.04 27.44
C THR A 154 6.47 10.84 27.71
N GLY A 155 6.43 9.89 26.77
CA GLY A 155 5.79 8.59 26.94
C GLY A 155 4.26 8.61 26.90
N SER A 156 3.70 8.17 25.78
CA SER A 156 2.38 7.53 25.78
C SER A 156 2.32 6.53 24.63
N GLY A 157 2.81 5.33 24.88
CA GLY A 157 2.74 4.19 23.98
C GLY A 157 3.61 3.07 24.54
N ASP A 158 2.99 2.14 25.27
CA ASP A 158 3.59 0.88 25.70
C ASP A 158 3.91 -0.02 24.49
N GLY A 159 4.90 0.38 23.72
CA GLY A 159 5.48 -0.40 22.64
C GLY A 159 6.97 -0.15 22.59
N PRO A 160 7.84 -1.18 22.53
CA PRO A 160 9.25 -0.96 22.31
C PRO A 160 9.41 -0.12 21.02
N PRO A 161 10.31 0.88 21.01
CA PRO A 161 10.55 1.72 19.84
C PRO A 161 10.81 0.81 18.64
N THR A 162 9.89 0.83 17.67
CA THR A 162 10.03 0.04 16.45
C THR A 162 11.28 0.54 15.75
N GLY A 163 12.31 -0.32 15.75
CA GLY A 163 13.68 -0.08 15.30
C GLY A 163 13.90 1.19 14.48
N GLY A 164 14.52 2.18 15.11
CA GLY A 164 15.26 3.22 14.42
C GLY A 164 14.47 4.37 13.78
N TYR A 165 13.16 4.51 13.95
CA TYR A 165 12.50 5.76 13.50
C TYR A 165 12.18 6.73 14.62
N ASP A 166 12.34 6.31 15.88
CA ASP A 166 12.02 7.14 17.03
C ASP A 166 13.23 7.88 17.59
N LEU A 167 13.07 9.19 17.80
CA LEU A 167 13.92 10.01 18.67
C LEU A 167 13.27 10.12 20.05
N SER A 168 13.94 9.62 21.08
CA SER A 168 13.49 9.76 22.46
C SER A 168 14.26 10.85 23.20
N LEU A 169 13.61 11.43 24.20
CA LEU A 169 14.27 12.27 25.21
C LEU A 169 15.04 11.36 26.17
N SER A 170 16.37 11.43 26.14
CA SER A 170 17.23 10.67 27.09
C SER A 170 17.63 11.49 28.30
N THR A 171 17.76 12.79 28.15
CA THR A 171 18.00 13.72 29.25
C THR A 171 17.12 14.92 29.02
N ALA A 172 16.26 15.20 29.99
CA ALA A 172 15.33 16.32 29.95
C ALA A 172 15.38 17.03 31.29
N SER A 173 15.76 18.30 31.29
CA SER A 173 15.60 19.19 32.44
C SER A 173 14.50 20.19 32.13
N LEU A 174 13.55 20.37 33.05
CA LEU A 174 12.49 21.37 32.95
C LEU A 174 11.65 21.26 31.66
N VAL A 175 11.43 20.02 31.17
CA VAL A 175 10.55 19.72 30.03
C VAL A 175 9.24 19.14 30.54
N THR A 176 8.11 19.69 30.09
CA THR A 176 6.76 19.25 30.44
C THR A 176 6.04 18.78 29.19
N ALA A 177 5.40 17.61 29.22
CA ALA A 177 4.44 17.20 28.20
C ALA A 177 3.09 17.87 28.47
N GLU A 178 2.61 18.71 27.55
CA GLU A 178 1.27 19.29 27.62
C GLU A 178 0.32 18.49 26.70
N THR A 179 -0.87 18.15 27.20
CA THR A 179 -1.90 17.39 26.49
C THR A 179 -3.11 18.28 26.15
N PHE A 180 -3.97 17.81 25.23
CA PHE A 180 -5.16 18.53 24.76
C PHE A 180 -4.88 19.92 24.17
N GLN A 181 -3.66 20.14 23.67
CA GLN A 181 -3.21 21.39 23.08
C GLN A 181 -3.49 21.43 21.56
N TYR A 182 -4.73 21.19 21.14
CA TYR A 182 -5.11 21.06 19.72
C TYR A 182 -4.94 22.37 18.92
N GLN A 183 -4.77 23.51 19.61
CA GLN A 183 -4.41 24.79 19.00
C GLN A 183 -2.97 24.87 18.52
N TYR A 184 -2.10 23.93 18.92
CA TYR A 184 -0.69 23.89 18.55
C TYR A 184 -0.30 22.67 17.72
N TRP A 185 -0.97 21.52 17.93
CA TRP A 185 -0.63 20.28 17.21
C TRP A 185 -1.85 19.35 17.09
N PRO A 186 -2.04 18.60 15.99
CA PRO A 186 -3.23 17.77 15.76
C PRO A 186 -3.47 16.70 16.83
N THR A 187 -2.42 16.14 17.44
CA THR A 187 -2.60 15.14 18.52
C THR A 187 -2.94 15.77 19.87
N GLY A 188 -2.82 17.10 19.96
CA GLY A 188 -2.89 17.85 21.21
C GLY A 188 -1.68 17.63 22.13
N LEU A 189 -0.64 16.93 21.69
CA LEU A 189 0.58 16.69 22.46
C LEU A 189 1.68 17.64 22.02
N VAL A 190 2.24 18.40 22.97
CA VAL A 190 3.39 19.28 22.74
C VAL A 190 4.39 19.17 23.88
N SER A 191 5.68 19.30 23.57
CA SER A 191 6.74 19.33 24.59
C SER A 191 7.06 20.79 24.93
N ARG A 192 6.73 21.23 26.14
CA ARG A 192 7.09 22.57 26.63
C ARG A 192 8.43 22.51 27.34
N LEU A 193 9.42 23.18 26.76
CA LEU A 193 10.73 23.41 27.35
C LEU A 193 10.64 24.74 28.11
N ASN A 194 10.75 24.70 29.44
CA ASN A 194 10.72 25.93 30.23
C ASN A 194 12.02 26.74 30.07
N ASP A 195 12.04 27.97 30.59
CA ASP A 195 13.26 28.78 30.56
C ASP A 195 14.42 28.05 31.28
N GLY A 196 15.59 27.99 30.64
CA GLY A 196 16.74 27.20 31.11
C GLY A 196 16.64 25.69 30.88
N ALA A 197 15.59 25.19 30.20
CA ALA A 197 15.44 23.77 29.89
C ALA A 197 16.52 23.28 28.91
N SER A 198 16.84 22.00 29.00
CA SER A 198 17.68 21.27 28.06
C SER A 198 17.06 19.91 27.75
N ALA A 199 17.10 19.51 26.47
CA ALA A 199 16.47 18.29 25.99
C ALA A 199 17.39 17.59 24.97
N LEU A 200 17.89 16.41 25.35
CA LEU A 200 18.77 15.57 24.54
C LEU A 200 17.95 14.52 23.78
N TRP A 201 18.02 14.57 22.46
CA TRP A 201 17.32 13.69 21.54
C TRP A 201 18.23 12.56 21.06
N VAL A 202 17.84 11.31 21.33
CA VAL A 202 18.61 10.10 21.00
C VAL A 202 17.77 9.06 20.28
N ARG A 203 18.42 8.16 19.54
CA ARG A 203 17.79 7.03 18.85
C ARG A 203 18.12 5.74 19.59
N SER A 204 17.11 5.05 20.13
CA SER A 204 17.27 3.79 20.88
C SER A 204 18.38 3.83 21.95
N GLY A 205 18.51 4.97 22.65
CA GLY A 205 19.54 5.17 23.69
C GLY A 205 20.94 5.54 23.18
N SER A 206 21.11 5.87 21.91
CA SER A 206 22.40 6.23 21.29
C SER A 206 22.31 7.54 20.49
N SER A 207 23.44 8.21 20.26
CA SER A 207 23.47 9.42 19.42
C SER A 207 22.96 9.10 18.01
N PRO A 208 22.00 9.88 17.48
CA PRO A 208 21.46 9.63 16.15
C PRO A 208 22.53 9.83 15.10
N THR A 209 22.46 9.04 14.03
CA THR A 209 23.28 9.24 12.86
C THR A 209 22.51 10.11 11.86
N PHE A 210 22.92 11.37 11.66
CA PHE A 210 22.22 12.33 10.80
C PHE A 210 23.20 13.30 10.13
N THR A 211 22.80 13.78 8.95
CA THR A 211 23.41 14.94 8.28
C THR A 211 22.47 16.13 8.25
N ASP A 212 21.18 15.94 8.55
CA ASP A 212 20.19 17.00 8.60
C ASP A 212 19.30 16.83 9.85
N VAL A 213 19.03 17.93 10.54
CA VAL A 213 18.12 17.98 11.68
C VAL A 213 17.19 19.18 11.57
N LYS A 214 15.91 18.96 11.90
CA LYS A 214 14.87 19.97 11.97
C LYS A 214 14.19 19.91 13.33
N VAL A 215 14.06 21.05 13.99
CA VAL A 215 13.24 21.22 15.20
C VAL A 215 12.05 22.12 14.86
N TYR A 216 10.86 21.55 14.91
CA TYR A 216 9.59 22.21 14.73
C TYR A 216 9.10 22.73 16.09
N TYR A 217 8.98 24.05 16.19
CA TYR A 217 8.61 24.73 17.41
C TYR A 217 7.45 25.69 17.17
N ILE A 218 6.77 26.08 18.25
CA ILE A 218 5.71 27.08 18.19
C ILE A 218 6.31 28.46 18.36
N LYS A 219 6.05 29.34 17.39
CA LYS A 219 6.22 30.77 17.55
C LYS A 219 4.99 31.31 18.28
N GLU A 220 5.17 32.07 19.35
CA GLU A 220 4.07 32.68 20.10
C GLU A 220 4.54 33.89 20.93
N PRO A 221 3.61 34.74 21.40
CA PRO A 221 3.99 35.84 22.29
C PRO A 221 4.69 35.33 23.55
N SER A 222 5.73 36.04 23.98
CA SER A 222 6.51 35.72 25.19
C SER A 222 7.27 34.39 25.18
N ALA A 223 7.33 33.70 24.03
CA ALA A 223 8.23 32.55 23.89
C ALA A 223 9.70 32.98 23.93
N GLY A 224 10.55 32.09 24.43
CA GLY A 224 11.98 32.35 24.56
C GLY A 224 12.78 32.16 23.27
N THR A 225 14.07 31.97 23.46
CA THR A 225 15.02 31.61 22.40
C THR A 225 15.33 30.13 22.47
N LEU A 226 15.24 29.45 21.32
CA LEU A 226 15.59 28.05 21.15
C LEU A 226 16.97 27.96 20.50
N SER A 227 17.87 27.21 21.12
CA SER A 227 19.19 26.89 20.55
C SER A 227 19.31 25.39 20.29
N LEU A 228 19.90 25.06 19.16
CA LEU A 228 20.25 23.71 18.74
C LEU A 228 21.76 23.55 18.89
N SER A 229 22.18 22.54 19.64
CA SER A 229 23.57 22.14 19.79
C SER A 229 23.79 20.75 19.20
N VAL A 230 24.90 20.60 18.50
CA VAL A 230 25.32 19.36 17.87
C VAL A 230 26.74 19.03 18.31
N GLY A 231 26.94 17.86 18.91
CA GLY A 231 28.25 17.46 19.46
C GLY A 231 28.76 18.39 20.59
N GLY A 232 27.86 19.04 21.32
CA GLY A 232 28.17 19.98 22.40
C GLY A 232 28.37 21.44 21.95
N THR A 233 28.37 21.72 20.65
CA THR A 233 28.52 23.08 20.10
C THR A 233 27.17 23.62 19.66
N VAL A 234 26.82 24.85 20.03
CA VAL A 234 25.63 25.54 19.50
C VAL A 234 25.83 25.81 18.01
N VAL A 235 24.97 25.25 17.16
CA VAL A 235 25.07 25.35 15.70
C VAL A 235 23.99 26.24 15.09
N ALA A 236 22.87 26.43 15.79
CA ALA A 236 21.80 27.30 15.36
C ALA A 236 21.00 27.84 16.54
N THR A 237 20.53 29.08 16.44
CA THR A 237 19.71 29.73 17.48
C THR A 237 18.61 30.53 16.81
N VAL A 238 17.41 30.52 17.38
CA VAL A 238 16.26 31.27 16.87
C VAL A 238 15.39 31.79 18.00
N SER A 239 14.85 32.99 17.83
CA SER A 239 13.79 33.49 18.70
C SER A 239 12.47 32.81 18.34
N ALA A 240 11.79 32.26 19.35
CA ALA A 240 10.42 31.77 19.22
C ALA A 240 9.38 32.85 19.52
N ALA A 241 9.77 34.02 20.00
CA ALA A 241 8.86 35.14 20.20
C ALA A 241 8.28 35.62 18.87
N ALA A 242 6.96 35.69 18.76
CA ALA A 242 6.26 36.28 17.63
C ALA A 242 4.96 36.98 18.05
N GLY A 243 4.54 38.00 17.29
CA GLY A 243 3.26 38.68 17.55
C GLY A 243 2.03 37.84 17.20
N VAL A 244 2.18 36.78 16.42
CA VAL A 244 1.13 35.85 16.02
C VAL A 244 1.63 34.43 16.20
N THR A 245 0.77 33.57 16.75
CA THR A 245 1.09 32.16 16.96
C THR A 245 1.20 31.42 15.63
N GLY A 246 2.24 30.61 15.46
CA GLY A 246 2.45 29.83 14.25
C GLY A 246 3.58 28.81 14.36
N LEU A 247 3.90 28.16 13.25
CA LEU A 247 5.00 27.21 13.18
C LEU A 247 6.35 27.92 12.93
N GLY A 248 7.36 27.51 13.68
CA GLY A 248 8.76 27.77 13.39
C GLY A 248 9.51 26.47 13.09
N VAL A 249 10.54 26.56 12.26
CA VAL A 249 11.42 25.43 11.93
C VAL A 249 12.86 25.89 12.08
N LEU A 250 13.60 25.30 13.01
CA LEU A 250 15.04 25.47 13.17
C LEU A 250 15.72 24.29 12.47
N SER A 251 16.45 24.56 11.38
CA SER A 251 17.11 23.51 10.59
C SER A 251 18.63 23.66 10.65
N TYR A 252 19.34 22.53 10.64
CA TYR A 252 20.80 22.50 10.54
C TYR A 252 21.24 21.27 9.75
N THR A 253 22.23 21.47 8.86
CA THR A 253 22.84 20.41 8.05
C THR A 253 24.33 20.34 8.35
N GLN A 254 24.87 19.14 8.56
CA GLN A 254 26.28 18.87 8.81
C GLN A 254 26.86 17.86 7.85
N ALA A 255 28.19 17.90 7.67
CA ALA A 255 28.90 17.01 6.78
C ALA A 255 29.09 15.59 7.33
N ALA A 256 29.19 15.43 8.66
CA ALA A 256 29.48 14.15 9.30
C ALA A 256 28.24 13.56 9.96
N ALA A 257 28.09 12.24 9.86
CA ALA A 257 26.83 11.59 10.13
C ALA A 257 26.57 11.27 11.61
N THR A 258 27.39 11.57 12.60
CA THR A 258 27.10 11.16 14.01
C THR A 258 27.36 12.26 15.01
N ALA A 259 26.32 12.69 15.72
CA ALA A 259 26.45 13.65 16.81
C ALA A 259 25.24 13.60 17.75
N ALA A 260 25.41 14.05 18.99
CA ALA A 260 24.29 14.27 19.91
C ALA A 260 23.50 15.51 19.48
N VAL A 261 22.16 15.44 19.51
CA VAL A 261 21.25 16.55 19.23
C VAL A 261 20.67 17.07 20.54
N LEU A 262 21.06 18.27 20.95
CA LEU A 262 20.57 18.91 22.17
C LEU A 262 19.84 20.20 21.83
N THR A 263 18.63 20.38 22.36
CA THR A 263 17.93 21.66 22.32
C THR A 263 17.96 22.32 23.69
N THR A 264 18.32 23.59 23.76
CA THR A 264 18.31 24.40 24.97
C THR A 264 17.45 25.64 24.79
N VAL A 265 16.87 26.13 25.89
CA VAL A 265 15.95 27.27 25.88
C VAL A 265 16.42 28.34 26.87
N SER A 266 16.30 29.62 26.47
CA SER A 266 16.65 30.78 27.30
C SER A 266 15.74 31.98 27.02
N GLY A 267 15.45 32.80 28.03
CA GLY A 267 14.66 34.03 27.89
C GLY A 267 13.14 33.79 27.79
N GLY A 268 12.65 32.63 28.23
CA GLY A 268 11.24 32.26 28.23
C GLY A 268 10.99 30.81 27.74
N PRO A 269 9.79 30.24 27.96
CA PRO A 269 9.48 28.88 27.53
C PRO A 269 9.36 28.77 25.99
N VAL A 270 9.61 27.58 25.44
CA VAL A 270 9.39 27.26 24.02
C VAL A 270 8.68 25.92 23.90
N ARG A 271 7.67 25.82 23.04
CA ARG A 271 7.00 24.55 22.71
C ARG A 271 7.62 23.92 21.47
N VAL A 272 7.94 22.64 21.57
CA VAL A 272 8.43 21.79 20.47
C VAL A 272 7.38 20.74 20.17
N VAL A 273 7.02 20.63 18.89
CA VAL A 273 5.99 19.69 18.41
C VAL A 273 6.58 18.52 17.64
N LEU A 274 7.77 18.69 17.07
CA LEU A 274 8.48 17.66 16.33
C LEU A 274 9.97 18.01 16.23
N VAL A 275 10.82 17.00 16.19
CA VAL A 275 12.26 16.99 15.97
C VAL A 275 12.48 15.83 15.02
N HIS A 276 13.06 16.11 13.87
CA HIS A 276 13.36 15.13 12.84
C HIS A 276 14.85 15.20 12.53
N THR A 277 15.49 14.04 12.48
CA THR A 277 16.85 13.84 12.02
C THR A 277 16.81 12.92 10.82
N ARG A 278 17.67 13.14 9.82
CA ARG A 278 17.81 12.25 8.67
C ARG A 278 19.24 12.22 8.16
N ASN A 279 19.60 11.14 7.47
CA ASN A 279 20.89 11.03 6.79
C ASN A 279 20.70 11.20 5.28
N THR A 280 20.96 12.41 4.78
CA THR A 280 20.83 12.79 3.36
C THR A 280 21.93 12.23 2.45
N THR A 281 22.92 11.51 2.99
CA THR A 281 23.99 10.89 2.19
C THR A 281 23.62 9.52 1.64
N VAL A 282 22.47 9.00 2.03
CA VAL A 282 22.01 7.65 1.70
C VAL A 282 20.51 7.67 1.46
N SER A 283 20.03 6.81 0.56
CA SER A 283 18.61 6.66 0.33
C SER A 283 17.91 5.97 1.50
N GLY A 284 16.61 6.21 1.66
CA GLY A 284 15.77 5.42 2.56
C GLY A 284 14.39 6.04 2.84
N LEU A 285 13.81 5.66 3.97
CA LEU A 285 12.49 6.07 4.42
C LEU A 285 12.62 7.18 5.46
N ASP A 286 11.91 8.30 5.30
CA ASP A 286 11.72 9.32 6.35
C ASP A 286 10.30 9.12 6.92
N LEU A 287 10.17 8.55 8.11
CA LEU A 287 8.87 8.18 8.70
C LEU A 287 8.42 9.16 9.79
N HIS A 288 7.36 9.91 9.53
CA HIS A 288 6.77 10.88 10.47
C HIS A 288 5.53 10.31 11.16
N GLN A 289 5.72 9.76 12.36
CA GLN A 289 4.67 9.14 13.19
C GLN A 289 4.25 10.03 14.39
N THR A 290 4.19 11.35 14.20
CA THR A 290 3.93 12.31 15.30
C THR A 290 2.57 12.96 15.23
N MET A 291 1.78 12.57 14.23
CA MET A 291 0.46 13.09 13.94
C MET A 291 -0.61 12.02 14.14
N ASN A 292 -0.29 11.01 14.95
CA ASN A 292 -1.24 10.01 15.42
C ASN A 292 -1.17 9.83 16.95
N ARG A 293 -2.31 9.50 17.57
CA ARG A 293 -2.41 9.31 19.02
C ARG A 293 -3.59 8.43 19.38
N GLY A 294 -3.42 7.51 20.34
CA GLY A 294 -4.54 6.72 20.86
C GLY A 294 -5.67 7.59 21.42
N GLY A 295 -6.91 7.27 21.04
CA GLY A 295 -8.11 8.01 21.45
C GLY A 295 -8.24 9.40 20.81
N LEU A 296 -7.50 9.71 19.75
CA LEU A 296 -7.66 10.95 19.00
C LEU A 296 -8.99 10.93 18.23
N LEU A 297 -9.78 11.99 18.37
CA LEU A 297 -10.93 12.26 17.50
C LEU A 297 -10.52 13.27 16.42
N LEU A 298 -10.96 13.06 15.18
CA LEU A 298 -10.62 14.01 14.11
C LEU A 298 -11.23 15.40 14.35
N ALA A 299 -12.39 15.44 15.02
CA ALA A 299 -13.04 16.68 15.42
C ALA A 299 -12.16 17.53 16.34
N ASP A 300 -11.50 16.90 17.31
CA ASP A 300 -10.56 17.60 18.21
C ASP A 300 -9.34 18.09 17.44
N ALA A 301 -8.73 17.21 16.64
CA ALA A 301 -7.53 17.51 15.85
C ALA A 301 -7.73 18.68 14.88
N THR A 302 -8.96 18.86 14.39
CA THR A 302 -9.31 19.89 13.40
C THR A 302 -10.11 21.04 13.98
N ALA A 303 -10.42 21.07 15.29
CA ALA A 303 -11.28 22.10 15.89
C ALA A 303 -10.71 23.52 15.75
N SER A 304 -9.41 23.69 16.02
CA SER A 304 -8.77 25.01 16.05
C SER A 304 -8.29 25.46 14.68
N ALA A 305 -8.75 26.63 14.22
CA ALA A 305 -8.25 27.25 12.98
C ALA A 305 -6.73 27.50 13.01
N GLN A 306 -6.21 27.90 14.17
CA GLN A 306 -4.76 28.07 14.39
C GLN A 306 -4.04 26.72 14.30
N GLY A 307 -4.56 25.69 14.96
CA GLY A 307 -4.00 24.34 14.91
C GLY A 307 -3.96 23.79 13.48
N ARG A 308 -5.04 23.97 12.71
CA ARG A 308 -5.10 23.62 11.28
C ARG A 308 -4.03 24.32 10.45
N ALA A 309 -3.82 25.62 10.66
CA ALA A 309 -2.80 26.39 9.94
C ALA A 309 -1.37 25.92 10.28
N ILE A 310 -1.10 25.63 11.56
CA ILE A 310 0.20 25.09 12.01
C ILE A 310 0.44 23.70 11.41
N TRP A 311 -0.57 22.83 11.42
CA TRP A 311 -0.49 21.49 10.86
C TRP A 311 -0.24 21.52 9.35
N GLN A 312 -0.97 22.37 8.62
CA GLN A 312 -0.73 22.58 7.19
C GLN A 312 0.69 23.07 6.90
N ALA A 313 1.20 24.03 7.67
CA ALA A 313 2.57 24.53 7.51
C ALA A 313 3.62 23.43 7.75
N ALA A 314 3.40 22.55 8.73
CA ALA A 314 4.30 21.44 9.01
C ALA A 314 4.31 20.43 7.86
N LEU A 315 3.15 20.05 7.35
CA LEU A 315 3.05 19.14 6.19
C LEU A 315 3.68 19.72 4.92
N THR A 316 3.53 21.03 4.70
CA THR A 316 4.17 21.71 3.57
C THR A 316 5.71 21.65 3.67
N ASP A 317 6.28 21.87 4.86
CA ASP A 317 7.73 21.79 5.07
C ASP A 317 8.26 20.35 5.00
N ILE A 318 7.49 19.37 5.52
CA ILE A 318 7.81 17.94 5.38
C ILE A 318 7.82 17.55 3.90
N ASN A 319 6.88 18.09 3.10
CA ASN A 319 6.72 17.78 1.68
C ASN A 319 6.62 16.26 1.46
N ALA A 320 5.53 15.71 2.01
CA ALA A 320 5.27 14.27 2.05
C ALA A 320 5.17 13.67 0.64
N ASP A 321 5.64 12.43 0.49
CA ASP A 321 5.46 11.63 -0.71
C ASP A 321 4.25 10.68 -0.57
N LEU A 322 4.03 10.18 0.64
CA LEU A 322 2.89 9.34 1.03
C LEU A 322 2.32 9.82 2.36
N ILE A 323 1.01 9.93 2.43
CA ILE A 323 0.27 10.21 3.66
C ILE A 323 -0.69 9.06 3.90
N THR A 324 -0.64 8.45 5.07
CA THR A 324 -1.59 7.39 5.47
C THR A 324 -2.53 7.90 6.54
N PHE A 325 -3.80 7.52 6.45
CA PHE A 325 -4.83 7.91 7.40
C PHE A 325 -5.68 6.69 7.80
N GLU A 326 -5.73 6.40 9.10
CA GLU A 326 -6.63 5.39 9.68
C GLU A 326 -7.10 5.86 11.05
N MET A 327 -8.41 5.77 11.32
CA MET A 327 -9.00 6.12 12.61
C MET A 327 -10.19 5.21 12.94
N ASP A 328 -10.39 4.92 14.22
CA ASP A 328 -11.60 4.33 14.80
C ASP A 328 -12.74 5.36 14.97
N ASP A 329 -12.83 6.34 14.07
CA ASP A 329 -13.93 7.31 14.02
C ASP A 329 -15.10 6.78 13.17
N ASP A 330 -16.29 7.34 13.39
CA ASP A 330 -17.52 6.96 12.69
C ASP A 330 -17.82 7.95 11.56
N PHE A 331 -16.94 8.00 10.55
CA PHE A 331 -17.08 8.90 9.39
C PHE A 331 -18.41 8.70 8.65
N GLY A 332 -19.02 9.79 8.17
CA GLY A 332 -20.32 9.75 7.51
C GLY A 332 -21.52 9.67 8.45
N ASP A 333 -21.32 9.66 9.78
CA ASP A 333 -22.39 9.64 10.79
C ASP A 333 -22.74 11.04 11.33
N GLY A 334 -22.85 12.02 10.43
CA GLY A 334 -23.35 13.36 10.74
C GLY A 334 -22.44 14.52 10.32
N ALA A 335 -23.00 15.74 10.39
CA ALA A 335 -22.37 16.94 9.84
C ALA A 335 -21.02 17.30 10.49
N ALA A 336 -20.81 16.97 11.76
CA ALA A 336 -19.57 17.29 12.49
C ALA A 336 -18.38 16.43 12.03
N ALA A 337 -18.60 15.12 11.85
CA ALA A 337 -17.58 14.20 11.34
C ALA A 337 -17.19 14.59 9.91
N ASP A 338 -18.19 14.90 9.07
CA ASP A 338 -17.99 15.33 7.69
C ASP A 338 -17.23 16.67 7.60
N ALA A 339 -17.55 17.65 8.46
CA ALA A 339 -16.83 18.92 8.52
C ALA A 339 -15.35 18.71 8.91
N SER A 340 -15.09 17.85 9.90
CA SER A 340 -13.75 17.54 10.39
C SER A 340 -12.90 16.84 9.32
N LEU A 341 -13.51 15.88 8.59
CA LEU A 341 -12.87 15.26 7.44
C LEU A 341 -12.56 16.28 6.35
N ASN A 342 -13.52 17.15 6.01
CA ASN A 342 -13.30 18.19 5.00
C ASN A 342 -12.17 19.16 5.39
N TYR A 343 -12.01 19.50 6.68
CA TYR A 343 -10.88 20.28 7.15
C TYR A 343 -9.55 19.56 6.94
N LEU A 344 -9.45 18.29 7.32
CA LEU A 344 -8.25 17.49 7.07
C LEU A 344 -7.91 17.48 5.58
N ILE A 345 -8.89 17.22 4.73
CA ILE A 345 -8.72 17.14 3.29
C ILE A 345 -8.24 18.47 2.71
N GLY A 346 -8.81 19.60 3.13
CA GLY A 346 -8.32 20.92 2.75
C GLY A 346 -6.85 21.13 3.10
N ILE A 347 -6.43 20.67 4.28
CA ILE A 347 -5.03 20.70 4.71
C ILE A 347 -4.16 19.81 3.82
N LEU A 348 -4.56 18.58 3.51
CA LEU A 348 -3.78 17.64 2.71
C LEU A 348 -3.63 18.11 1.26
N ASP A 349 -4.72 18.60 0.65
CA ASP A 349 -4.73 19.11 -0.72
C ASP A 349 -3.87 20.38 -0.85
N ALA A 350 -3.90 21.27 0.15
CA ALA A 350 -3.12 22.49 0.14
C ALA A 350 -1.63 22.27 0.43
N SER A 351 -1.30 21.41 1.39
CA SER A 351 0.10 21.18 1.82
C SER A 351 0.86 20.18 0.97
N SER A 352 0.15 19.17 0.45
CA SER A 352 0.76 18.00 -0.19
C SER A 352 0.01 17.59 -1.47
N PRO A 353 -0.18 18.49 -2.45
CA PRO A 353 -1.01 18.24 -3.63
C PRO A 353 -0.51 17.05 -4.48
N TYR A 354 0.78 16.73 -4.40
CA TYR A 354 1.42 15.66 -5.18
C TYR A 354 1.72 14.38 -4.38
N ALA A 355 1.37 14.34 -3.09
CA ALA A 355 1.52 13.13 -2.28
C ALA A 355 0.44 12.11 -2.66
N ASP A 356 0.81 10.83 -2.62
CA ASP A 356 -0.17 9.74 -2.59
C ASP A 356 -0.85 9.76 -1.22
N LYS A 357 -2.19 9.72 -1.17
CA LYS A 357 -2.97 9.80 0.07
C LYS A 357 -3.73 8.51 0.24
N LEU A 358 -3.30 7.66 1.17
CA LEU A 358 -3.88 6.36 1.44
C LEU A 358 -4.78 6.43 2.67
N PHE A 359 -6.08 6.35 2.43
CA PHE A 359 -7.09 6.21 3.46
C PHE A 359 -7.34 4.73 3.70
N ILE A 360 -7.33 4.34 4.96
CA ILE A 360 -7.51 2.97 5.40
C ILE A 360 -8.83 2.90 6.16
N GLY A 361 -9.76 2.11 5.64
CA GLY A 361 -10.95 1.72 6.41
C GLY A 361 -10.48 0.93 7.63
N SER A 362 -10.91 1.37 8.81
CA SER A 362 -10.49 0.79 10.08
C SER A 362 -10.89 -0.69 10.21
N THR A 363 -10.17 -1.43 11.04
CA THR A 363 -10.47 -2.82 11.39
C THR A 363 -11.81 -2.94 12.13
N PRO A 364 -12.48 -4.11 12.07
CA PRO A 364 -13.70 -4.34 12.85
C PRO A 364 -13.43 -4.24 14.36
N ARG A 365 -14.47 -3.92 15.14
CA ARG A 365 -14.42 -3.76 16.61
C ARG A 365 -15.64 -4.41 17.27
N THR A 366 -15.55 -4.78 18.55
CA THR A 366 -16.62 -5.51 19.24
C THR A 366 -17.92 -4.72 19.35
N LEU A 367 -17.83 -3.44 19.73
CA LEU A 367 -18.98 -2.59 19.95
C LEU A 367 -19.23 -1.71 18.72
N ASN A 368 -20.49 -1.62 18.29
CA ASN A 368 -20.88 -0.76 17.16
C ASN A 368 -20.09 -1.08 15.88
N ASP A 369 -19.81 -2.35 15.61
CA ASP A 369 -19.04 -2.82 14.45
C ASP A 369 -19.65 -2.33 13.11
N SER A 370 -20.98 -2.28 13.05
CA SER A 370 -21.70 -1.75 11.88
C SER A 370 -21.34 -0.29 11.55
N LEU A 371 -20.89 0.50 12.53
CA LEU A 371 -20.40 1.86 12.28
C LEU A 371 -19.07 1.85 11.53
N LYS A 372 -18.18 0.87 11.78
CA LYS A 372 -16.93 0.72 11.01
C LYS A 372 -17.22 0.41 9.55
N MET A 373 -18.18 -0.48 9.29
CA MET A 373 -18.61 -0.81 7.93
C MET A 373 -19.16 0.43 7.21
N ARG A 374 -20.06 1.20 7.85
CA ARG A 374 -20.61 2.44 7.27
C ARG A 374 -19.52 3.47 7.00
N SER A 375 -18.63 3.65 7.97
CA SER A 375 -17.50 4.58 7.88
C SER A 375 -16.55 4.22 6.74
N GLY A 376 -16.19 2.95 6.61
CA GLY A 376 -15.38 2.46 5.49
C GLY A 376 -16.06 2.69 4.13
N HIS A 377 -17.36 2.39 4.02
CA HIS A 377 -18.12 2.66 2.79
C HIS A 377 -18.15 4.16 2.44
N TYR A 378 -18.31 5.03 3.44
CA TYR A 378 -18.27 6.47 3.27
C TYR A 378 -16.88 6.93 2.76
N LEU A 379 -15.80 6.51 3.42
CA LEU A 379 -14.42 6.85 3.03
C LEU A 379 -14.07 6.33 1.63
N LYS A 380 -14.56 5.14 1.26
CA LYS A 380 -14.40 4.57 -0.08
C LYS A 380 -15.02 5.46 -1.16
N GLY A 381 -16.29 5.85 -0.97
CA GLY A 381 -16.98 6.76 -1.88
C GLY A 381 -16.31 8.12 -1.95
N PHE A 382 -15.88 8.63 -0.79
CA PHE A 382 -15.14 9.89 -0.69
C PHE A 382 -13.83 9.88 -1.50
N CYS A 383 -12.98 8.86 -1.30
CA CYS A 383 -11.72 8.73 -2.04
C CYS A 383 -11.96 8.55 -3.54
N GLY A 384 -12.98 7.76 -3.92
CA GLY A 384 -13.38 7.59 -5.31
C GLY A 384 -13.72 8.91 -6.01
N ASN A 385 -14.41 9.82 -5.31
CA ASN A 385 -14.76 11.14 -5.83
C ASN A 385 -13.58 12.12 -5.92
N LYS A 386 -12.55 11.94 -5.10
CA LYS A 386 -11.34 12.80 -5.11
C LYS A 386 -10.36 12.45 -6.23
N GLY A 387 -10.46 11.25 -6.81
CA GLY A 387 -9.66 10.83 -7.95
C GLY A 387 -8.33 10.18 -7.55
N ALA A 388 -7.42 10.05 -8.52
CA ALA A 388 -6.29 9.11 -8.45
C ALA A 388 -5.22 9.40 -7.38
N SER A 389 -5.18 10.59 -6.79
CA SER A 389 -4.26 10.92 -5.68
C SER A 389 -4.75 10.37 -4.33
N TYR A 390 -6.01 9.98 -4.24
CA TYR A 390 -6.62 9.37 -3.06
C TYR A 390 -6.85 7.88 -3.30
N LEU A 391 -6.26 7.07 -2.45
CA LEU A 391 -6.35 5.62 -2.44
C LEU A 391 -7.17 5.20 -1.22
N TYR A 392 -7.98 4.17 -1.39
CA TYR A 392 -8.72 3.57 -0.29
C TYR A 392 -8.35 2.09 -0.16
N PHE A 393 -7.97 1.67 1.05
CA PHE A 393 -7.75 0.28 1.41
C PHE A 393 -8.77 -0.15 2.48
N ASP A 394 -9.54 -1.19 2.18
CA ASP A 394 -10.67 -1.62 3.00
C ASP A 394 -10.26 -2.73 3.98
N SER A 395 -9.71 -2.36 5.15
CA SER A 395 -9.31 -3.37 6.13
C SER A 395 -10.50 -4.09 6.73
N TYR A 396 -11.66 -3.42 6.85
CA TYR A 396 -12.88 -4.05 7.34
C TYR A 396 -13.32 -5.18 6.41
N HIS A 397 -13.47 -4.90 5.11
CA HIS A 397 -13.90 -5.92 4.15
C HIS A 397 -12.90 -7.09 4.05
N LEU A 398 -11.61 -6.81 4.21
CA LEU A 398 -10.57 -7.84 4.23
C LEU A 398 -10.72 -8.81 5.41
N LEU A 399 -11.07 -8.29 6.59
CA LEU A 399 -11.05 -9.04 7.85
C LEU A 399 -12.42 -9.60 8.24
N GLY A 400 -13.50 -9.08 7.66
CA GLY A 400 -14.86 -9.41 8.04
C GLY A 400 -15.29 -8.72 9.34
N THR A 401 -16.31 -9.26 9.98
CA THR A 401 -16.79 -8.82 11.29
C THR A 401 -15.77 -9.11 12.40
N HIS A 402 -15.92 -8.44 13.54
CA HIS A 402 -15.02 -8.65 14.70
C HIS A 402 -15.02 -10.12 15.17
N ALA A 403 -16.18 -10.77 15.14
CA ALA A 403 -16.31 -12.19 15.51
C ALA A 403 -15.57 -13.12 14.52
N GLU A 404 -15.63 -12.85 13.22
CA GLU A 404 -14.91 -13.61 12.20
C GLU A 404 -13.39 -13.42 12.34
N MET A 405 -12.94 -12.18 12.50
CA MET A 405 -11.54 -11.85 12.74
C MET A 405 -10.99 -12.59 13.97
N ASN A 406 -11.69 -12.52 15.11
CA ASN A 406 -11.24 -13.18 16.35
C ASN A 406 -11.28 -14.71 16.27
N THR A 407 -12.17 -15.28 15.46
CA THR A 407 -12.19 -16.73 15.20
C THR A 407 -10.91 -17.20 14.51
N ILE A 408 -10.32 -16.37 13.64
CA ILE A 408 -9.13 -16.72 12.86
C ILE A 408 -7.84 -16.39 13.62
N PHE A 409 -7.77 -15.19 14.23
CA PHE A 409 -6.51 -14.65 14.75
C PHE A 409 -6.41 -14.64 16.28
N GLY A 410 -7.47 -14.99 16.99
CA GLY A 410 -7.54 -14.98 18.45
C GLY A 410 -8.11 -13.69 19.03
N ALA A 411 -8.28 -13.68 20.35
CA ALA A 411 -8.94 -12.58 21.07
C ALA A 411 -8.07 -11.33 21.20
N ASP A 412 -8.71 -10.18 21.17
CA ASP A 412 -8.15 -8.83 21.34
C ASP A 412 -8.87 -8.05 22.46
N ASP A 413 -8.60 -6.75 22.60
CA ASP A 413 -9.28 -5.87 23.58
C ASP A 413 -10.61 -5.30 23.07
N GLY A 414 -11.06 -5.74 21.89
CA GLY A 414 -12.29 -5.31 21.24
C GLY A 414 -12.19 -4.04 20.40
N VAL A 415 -11.04 -3.38 20.34
CA VAL A 415 -10.77 -2.21 19.47
C VAL A 415 -9.45 -2.35 18.71
N HIS A 416 -8.40 -2.83 19.36
CA HIS A 416 -7.06 -3.00 18.83
C HIS A 416 -6.81 -4.48 18.46
N PRO A 417 -6.86 -4.83 17.16
CA PRO A 417 -6.58 -6.20 16.75
C PRO A 417 -5.19 -6.66 17.19
N VAL A 418 -5.08 -7.95 17.49
CA VAL A 418 -3.79 -8.58 17.81
C VAL A 418 -2.76 -8.37 16.67
N ALA A 419 -1.48 -8.40 17.02
CA ALA A 419 -0.38 -8.13 16.08
C ALA A 419 -0.45 -8.98 14.79
N ALA A 420 -0.94 -10.21 14.86
CA ALA A 420 -1.11 -11.09 13.70
C ALA A 420 -2.11 -10.53 12.66
N VAL A 421 -3.22 -9.94 13.11
CA VAL A 421 -4.20 -9.28 12.24
C VAL A 421 -3.57 -8.09 11.54
N GLN A 422 -2.86 -7.24 12.30
CA GLN A 422 -2.22 -6.05 11.75
C GLN A 422 -1.12 -6.42 10.74
N ALA A 423 -0.36 -7.49 10.98
CA ALA A 423 0.62 -8.01 10.05
C ALA A 423 -0.01 -8.53 8.75
N TYR A 424 -1.10 -9.29 8.84
CA TYR A 424 -1.84 -9.78 7.68
C TYR A 424 -2.43 -8.64 6.85
N ALA A 425 -3.11 -7.67 7.50
CA ALA A 425 -3.67 -6.51 6.83
C ALA A 425 -2.57 -5.63 6.20
N ALA A 426 -1.42 -5.49 6.85
CA ALA A 426 -0.27 -4.79 6.30
C ALA A 426 0.27 -5.49 5.04
N GLU A 427 0.39 -6.82 5.04
CA GLU A 427 0.82 -7.58 3.87
C GLU A 427 -0.17 -7.39 2.70
N MET A 428 -1.48 -7.49 2.95
CA MET A 428 -2.49 -7.25 1.90
C MET A 428 -2.47 -5.81 1.40
N LEU A 429 -2.23 -4.83 2.28
CA LEU A 429 -2.02 -3.44 1.87
C LEU A 429 -0.77 -3.30 0.98
N TRP A 430 0.30 -4.03 1.29
CA TRP A 430 1.51 -4.08 0.51
C TRP A 430 1.27 -4.60 -0.92
N GLU A 431 0.47 -5.64 -1.04
CA GLU A 431 0.05 -6.19 -2.34
C GLU A 431 -0.84 -5.22 -3.11
N PHE A 432 -1.81 -4.61 -2.43
CA PHE A 432 -2.69 -3.59 -2.99
C PHE A 432 -1.93 -2.41 -3.57
N LEU A 433 -0.87 -1.97 -2.88
CA LEU A 433 0.01 -0.91 -3.38
C LEU A 433 0.91 -1.36 -4.53
N GLY A 434 0.89 -2.63 -4.94
CA GLY A 434 1.78 -3.19 -5.96
C GLY A 434 3.23 -3.24 -5.50
N LEU A 435 3.47 -3.17 -4.20
CA LEU A 435 4.79 -3.13 -3.61
C LEU A 435 5.29 -4.52 -3.24
N ASN A 436 4.52 -5.60 -3.37
CA ASN A 436 5.03 -6.95 -3.13
C ASN A 436 6.14 -7.33 -4.13
N GLY A 437 6.99 -8.30 -3.74
CA GLY A 437 8.14 -8.72 -4.56
C GLY A 437 7.75 -9.36 -5.91
N PHE A 438 6.49 -9.74 -6.07
CA PHE A 438 5.95 -10.30 -7.30
C PHE A 438 5.68 -9.22 -8.37
N ASN A 439 5.22 -8.03 -7.98
CA ASN A 439 4.81 -7.00 -8.94
C ASN A 439 5.94 -6.07 -9.42
N LEU A 440 7.01 -5.91 -8.63
CA LEU A 440 8.14 -5.04 -9.00
C LEU A 440 9.30 -5.78 -9.69
N GLY A 441 9.14 -7.09 -9.91
CA GLY A 441 10.27 -7.98 -10.16
C GLY A 441 11.18 -8.04 -8.94
N PHE A 442 12.05 -9.04 -8.87
CA PHE A 442 13.12 -9.05 -7.88
C PHE A 442 14.06 -7.87 -8.17
N VAL A 443 13.82 -6.71 -7.59
CA VAL A 443 14.79 -5.60 -7.62
C VAL A 443 16.01 -6.11 -6.86
N SER A 444 17.09 -6.35 -7.60
CA SER A 444 18.33 -6.89 -7.06
C SER A 444 18.85 -5.97 -5.95
N ARG A 445 19.00 -6.57 -4.78
CA ARG A 445 19.55 -5.97 -3.55
C ARG A 445 20.93 -5.34 -3.82
N ALA A 446 21.13 -4.08 -3.45
CA ALA A 446 22.47 -3.59 -3.17
C ALA A 446 22.88 -4.09 -1.78
N VAL A 447 23.85 -5.02 -1.71
CA VAL A 447 24.49 -5.40 -0.44
C VAL A 447 25.44 -4.26 -0.06
N ASN A 448 24.96 -3.30 0.74
CA ASN A 448 25.75 -2.13 1.06
C ASN A 448 26.33 -2.22 2.47
N ASP A 449 27.51 -2.84 2.57
CA ASP A 449 28.53 -2.53 3.57
C ASP A 449 29.82 -3.38 3.30
N ARG A 450 30.99 -2.89 3.75
CA ARG A 450 32.28 -3.63 3.76
C ARG A 450 32.65 -4.21 5.15
N GLY A 451 31.75 -4.31 6.14
CA GLY A 451 32.05 -4.68 7.53
C GLY A 451 30.91 -5.19 8.46
N THR A 452 29.67 -5.23 7.99
CA THR A 452 28.40 -5.62 8.61
C THR A 452 27.90 -6.85 7.87
N PRO A 453 28.03 -8.04 8.49
CA PRO A 453 27.46 -9.27 7.98
C PRO A 453 25.98 -9.09 7.61
N SER A 454 25.69 -9.11 6.31
CA SER A 454 24.43 -9.68 5.82
C SER A 454 24.20 -10.99 6.58
N ARG A 455 22.99 -11.30 7.05
CA ARG A 455 22.69 -12.58 7.71
C ARG A 455 22.90 -13.82 6.83
N LEU A 456 23.49 -13.66 5.64
CA LEU A 456 24.35 -14.63 4.99
C LEU A 456 25.70 -13.94 4.75
N ALA A 457 26.67 -14.14 5.65
CA ALA A 457 27.91 -13.37 5.64
C ALA A 457 28.95 -14.00 4.71
N ARG A 458 29.69 -13.16 3.99
CA ARG A 458 30.94 -13.53 3.31
C ARG A 458 31.90 -14.11 4.38
N GLY A 459 32.42 -15.31 4.16
CA GLY A 459 33.26 -16.01 5.13
C GLY A 459 32.51 -16.81 6.22
N THR A 460 31.17 -16.90 6.14
CA THR A 460 30.44 -17.86 6.99
C THR A 460 30.81 -19.27 6.55
N THR A 461 31.36 -20.04 7.48
CA THR A 461 31.69 -21.44 7.32
C THR A 461 30.68 -22.22 8.17
N ILE A 462 29.77 -22.97 7.54
CA ILE A 462 28.80 -23.80 8.26
C ILE A 462 29.28 -25.25 8.18
N GLY A 463 29.70 -25.80 9.32
CA GLY A 463 30.22 -27.16 9.46
C GLY A 463 31.02 -27.32 10.76
N ASP A 464 31.04 -28.53 11.33
CA ASP A 464 31.73 -28.85 12.58
C ASP A 464 33.19 -29.29 12.39
N ARG A 465 33.64 -29.48 11.13
CA ARG A 465 34.97 -30.05 10.80
C ARG A 465 35.56 -29.50 9.50
N PRO A 466 36.89 -29.32 9.44
CA PRO A 466 37.62 -28.95 8.22
C PRO A 466 37.30 -29.88 7.04
N GLY A 467 36.90 -29.32 5.89
CA GLY A 467 36.59 -30.08 4.67
C GLY A 467 35.17 -30.65 4.57
N ARG A 468 34.25 -30.23 5.45
CA ARG A 468 32.79 -30.47 5.34
C ARG A 468 31.98 -29.18 5.37
N GLU A 469 32.61 -28.11 4.93
CA GLU A 469 32.14 -26.77 5.18
C GLU A 469 31.35 -26.24 3.98
N ILE A 470 30.26 -25.52 4.27
CA ILE A 470 29.60 -24.64 3.30
C ILE A 470 30.26 -23.28 3.44
N SER A 471 30.89 -22.79 2.37
CA SER A 471 31.58 -21.49 2.33
C SER A 471 30.91 -20.56 1.32
N ILE A 472 30.66 -19.32 1.74
CA ILE A 472 30.10 -18.26 0.89
C ILE A 472 31.20 -17.25 0.58
N THR A 473 31.58 -17.16 -0.69
CA THR A 473 32.57 -16.21 -1.20
C THR A 473 31.93 -15.31 -2.25
N GLY A 474 31.92 -14.00 -2.01
CA GLY A 474 31.53 -12.99 -3.01
C GLY A 474 32.71 -12.59 -3.89
N ASP A 475 32.47 -12.29 -5.16
CA ASP A 475 33.46 -11.69 -6.07
C ASP A 475 33.81 -10.27 -5.59
N ALA A 476 35.09 -9.92 -5.64
CA ALA A 476 35.59 -8.61 -5.24
C ALA A 476 35.32 -7.51 -6.29
N SER A 477 34.93 -7.86 -7.53
CA SER A 477 34.84 -6.91 -8.63
C SER A 477 33.46 -6.29 -8.88
N SER A 478 32.34 -6.99 -8.61
CA SER A 478 31.04 -6.59 -9.18
C SER A 478 29.83 -6.64 -8.24
N GLY A 479 30.00 -6.97 -6.95
CA GLY A 479 28.99 -6.76 -5.91
C GLY A 479 27.63 -7.45 -6.10
N SER A 480 27.47 -8.33 -7.10
CA SER A 480 26.17 -8.89 -7.51
C SER A 480 26.12 -10.41 -7.45
N ASP A 481 27.28 -11.08 -7.38
CA ASP A 481 27.38 -12.54 -7.40
C ASP A 481 27.95 -13.10 -6.09
N PHE A 482 27.19 -13.99 -5.44
CA PHE A 482 27.71 -14.85 -4.39
C PHE A 482 27.96 -16.25 -4.95
N THR A 483 29.12 -16.83 -4.66
CA THR A 483 29.40 -18.24 -4.94
C THR A 483 29.24 -19.03 -3.65
N LEU A 484 28.45 -20.11 -3.72
CA LEU A 484 28.27 -21.06 -2.62
C LEU A 484 29.14 -22.29 -2.91
N THR A 485 30.25 -22.43 -2.17
CA THR A 485 31.21 -23.51 -2.33
C THR A 485 30.96 -24.57 -1.27
N MET A 486 30.80 -25.83 -1.68
CA MET A 486 30.54 -26.95 -0.76
C MET A 486 31.44 -28.12 -1.08
N THR A 487 32.00 -28.79 -0.06
CA THR A 487 32.94 -29.88 -0.31
C THR A 487 32.25 -31.15 -0.80
N ARG A 488 31.03 -31.47 -0.32
CA ARG A 488 30.35 -32.75 -0.58
C ARG A 488 28.82 -32.64 -0.48
N SER A 489 28.18 -32.32 -1.59
CA SER A 489 26.73 -32.42 -1.88
C SER A 489 25.70 -31.80 -0.92
N PHE A 490 24.74 -31.04 -1.45
CA PHE A 490 23.58 -30.53 -0.71
C PHE A 490 22.31 -31.26 -1.09
N ALA A 491 21.41 -31.52 -0.14
CA ALA A 491 20.16 -32.22 -0.41
C ALA A 491 18.96 -31.62 0.33
N PHE A 492 17.81 -31.55 -0.36
CA PHE A 492 16.51 -31.27 0.24
C PHE A 492 15.85 -32.59 0.59
N ALA A 493 15.30 -32.73 1.78
CA ALA A 493 14.59 -33.94 2.21
C ALA A 493 13.18 -33.62 2.73
N SER A 494 12.27 -34.57 2.63
CA SER A 494 10.96 -34.50 3.26
C SER A 494 11.07 -34.54 4.79
N SER A 495 10.00 -34.18 5.49
CA SER A 495 9.87 -34.33 6.95
C SER A 495 9.99 -35.79 7.43
N THR A 496 9.91 -36.76 6.53
CA THR A 496 10.10 -38.20 6.79
C THR A 496 11.51 -38.70 6.46
N GLY A 497 12.44 -37.80 6.07
CA GLY A 497 13.85 -38.12 5.81
C GLY A 497 14.16 -38.61 4.40
N VAL A 498 13.20 -38.54 3.47
CA VAL A 498 13.41 -38.94 2.06
C VAL A 498 14.08 -37.79 1.30
N VAL A 499 15.22 -38.04 0.66
CA VAL A 499 15.93 -37.03 -0.14
C VAL A 499 15.16 -36.75 -1.44
N LEU A 500 14.63 -35.53 -1.57
CA LEU A 500 13.83 -35.05 -2.70
C LEU A 500 14.71 -34.47 -3.83
N ARG A 501 15.84 -33.84 -3.50
CA ARG A 501 16.80 -33.26 -4.47
C ARG A 501 18.22 -33.28 -3.91
N ARG A 502 19.25 -33.47 -4.75
CA ARG A 502 20.67 -33.40 -4.34
C ARG A 502 21.54 -32.77 -5.44
N THR A 503 22.49 -31.91 -5.08
CA THR A 503 23.60 -31.47 -5.95
C THR A 503 24.86 -32.22 -5.56
N SER A 504 25.64 -32.73 -6.52
CA SER A 504 26.87 -33.51 -6.25
C SER A 504 27.98 -33.07 -7.20
N SER A 505 29.22 -33.01 -6.71
CA SER A 505 30.44 -32.81 -7.52
C SER A 505 31.10 -34.13 -7.95
N GLN A 506 30.50 -35.29 -7.66
CA GLN A 506 31.01 -36.59 -8.10
C GLN A 506 30.41 -37.05 -9.44
N PRO A 507 31.23 -37.60 -10.35
CA PRO A 507 30.73 -38.21 -11.59
C PRO A 507 29.92 -39.48 -11.23
N GLY A 508 28.62 -39.45 -11.53
CA GLY A 508 27.75 -40.63 -11.42
C GLY A 508 26.36 -40.46 -10.79
N VAL A 509 25.93 -39.26 -10.39
CA VAL A 509 24.58 -39.07 -9.79
C VAL A 509 23.90 -37.82 -10.36
N VAL A 510 22.70 -37.99 -10.90
CA VAL A 510 21.91 -36.98 -11.63
C VAL A 510 21.34 -35.91 -10.68
N SER A 511 21.58 -34.66 -11.05
CA SER A 511 20.97 -33.42 -10.53
C SER A 511 19.72 -33.08 -11.35
N ASN A 512 18.66 -32.55 -10.74
CA ASN A 512 17.53 -31.96 -11.48
C ASN A 512 16.93 -30.76 -10.71
N VAL A 513 17.42 -29.55 -11.00
CA VAL A 513 16.63 -28.37 -11.44
C VAL A 513 17.58 -27.42 -12.22
N GLU A 514 17.24 -27.09 -13.46
CA GLU A 514 18.00 -26.19 -14.35
C GLU A 514 17.42 -24.75 -14.40
N PRO A 515 18.28 -23.71 -14.56
CA PRO A 515 17.92 -22.35 -14.99
C PRO A 515 17.66 -22.23 -16.52
N MET A 516 17.02 -21.13 -16.94
CA MET A 516 16.44 -20.89 -18.29
C MET A 516 17.41 -20.83 -19.50
N ALA A 517 18.73 -20.88 -19.30
CA ALA A 517 19.75 -21.16 -20.32
C ALA A 517 21.04 -21.56 -19.61
N THR A 518 21.75 -22.57 -20.11
CA THR A 518 23.05 -22.98 -19.56
C THR A 518 23.99 -23.34 -20.70
N ASP A 519 25.12 -22.66 -20.78
CA ASP A 519 26.27 -23.10 -21.58
C ASP A 519 27.04 -24.15 -20.78
N PHE A 520 27.19 -25.34 -21.35
CA PHE A 520 28.02 -26.41 -20.79
C PHE A 520 29.24 -26.60 -21.70
N ASP A 521 30.42 -26.23 -21.18
CA ASP A 521 31.66 -26.09 -21.95
C ASP A 521 32.11 -27.34 -22.73
N THR A 522 32.26 -27.19 -24.05
CA THR A 522 33.50 -27.39 -24.85
C THR A 522 33.12 -27.21 -26.34
N PRO A 523 34.03 -26.73 -27.22
CA PRO A 523 33.69 -26.28 -28.59
C PRO A 523 33.06 -27.33 -29.53
N ALA A 524 33.05 -28.62 -29.16
CA ALA A 524 32.65 -29.72 -30.05
C ALA A 524 31.26 -30.33 -29.75
N ASN A 525 30.50 -29.84 -28.75
CA ASN A 525 29.24 -30.47 -28.35
C ASN A 525 28.15 -29.45 -27.96
N VAL A 526 27.68 -28.67 -28.95
CA VAL A 526 26.68 -27.61 -28.70
C VAL A 526 25.29 -28.24 -28.55
N ARG A 527 24.68 -28.15 -27.35
CA ARG A 527 23.24 -28.42 -27.18
C ARG A 527 22.50 -27.09 -27.21
N LYS A 528 21.59 -26.89 -28.18
CA LYS A 528 20.83 -25.64 -28.35
C LYS A 528 19.39 -25.82 -27.90
N ARG A 529 18.85 -24.83 -27.18
CA ARG A 529 17.40 -24.61 -27.08
C ARG A 529 16.93 -23.95 -28.38
N ASN A 530 16.01 -24.58 -29.09
CA ASN A 530 15.39 -24.03 -30.29
C ASN A 530 13.90 -23.80 -30.04
N VAL A 531 13.39 -22.62 -30.38
CA VAL A 531 11.95 -22.34 -30.38
C VAL A 531 11.51 -22.38 -31.83
N VAL A 532 10.66 -23.34 -32.18
CA VAL A 532 10.14 -23.50 -33.54
C VAL A 532 8.67 -23.15 -33.53
N THR A 533 8.29 -22.22 -34.40
CA THR A 533 6.91 -21.92 -34.72
C THR A 533 6.50 -22.77 -35.92
N SER A 534 5.53 -23.66 -35.74
CA SER A 534 4.91 -24.41 -36.83
C SER A 534 3.40 -24.27 -36.71
N THR A 535 2.73 -23.90 -37.80
CA THR A 535 1.25 -23.70 -37.84
C THR A 535 0.70 -22.75 -36.77
N GLY A 536 1.41 -21.66 -36.45
CA GLY A 536 0.98 -20.66 -35.46
C GLY A 536 1.13 -21.08 -34.00
N ILE A 537 1.90 -22.15 -33.74
CA ILE A 537 2.10 -22.72 -32.41
C ILE A 537 3.60 -22.66 -32.05
N GLU A 538 3.93 -22.09 -30.89
CA GLU A 538 5.29 -22.06 -30.35
C GLU A 538 5.65 -23.37 -29.64
N ILE A 539 6.76 -23.99 -30.05
CA ILE A 539 7.28 -25.23 -29.46
C ILE A 539 8.72 -25.00 -29.01
N THR A 540 9.02 -25.26 -27.73
CA THR A 540 10.41 -25.26 -27.23
C THR A 540 11.02 -26.67 -27.34
N GLN A 541 12.20 -26.78 -27.95
CA GLN A 541 12.94 -28.04 -28.17
C GLN A 541 14.39 -27.93 -27.67
N LEU A 542 14.99 -29.07 -27.31
CA LEU A 542 16.42 -29.20 -27.01
C LEU A 542 17.08 -30.08 -28.08
N VAL A 543 18.14 -29.58 -28.75
CA VAL A 543 18.80 -30.23 -29.90
C VAL A 543 20.28 -30.45 -29.61
N LYS A 544 20.82 -31.63 -29.93
CA LYS A 544 22.26 -31.95 -29.89
C LYS A 544 22.87 -31.82 -31.29
N THR A 545 23.99 -31.11 -31.45
CA THR A 545 24.54 -30.77 -32.78
C THR A 545 25.38 -31.86 -33.47
N ASP A 546 25.77 -32.94 -32.78
CA ASP A 546 26.71 -33.94 -33.31
C ASP A 546 26.04 -35.15 -33.99
N ASN A 547 24.72 -35.14 -34.22
CA ASN A 547 24.02 -36.23 -34.90
C ASN A 547 23.26 -35.77 -36.16
N PRO A 548 23.91 -35.70 -37.34
CA PRO A 548 23.27 -35.30 -38.58
C PRO A 548 22.25 -36.32 -39.13
N GLY A 549 22.12 -37.51 -38.53
CA GLY A 549 21.24 -38.58 -39.00
C GLY A 549 20.26 -39.16 -37.96
N GLY A 550 20.20 -38.63 -36.74
CA GLY A 550 19.37 -39.22 -35.69
C GLY A 550 18.89 -38.18 -34.67
N MET A 551 17.68 -37.67 -34.86
CA MET A 551 17.05 -36.83 -33.86
C MET A 551 16.65 -37.67 -32.63
N GLN A 552 17.48 -37.71 -31.58
CA GLN A 552 16.99 -38.05 -30.25
C GLN A 552 16.43 -36.79 -29.61
N HIS A 553 15.11 -36.71 -29.65
CA HIS A 553 14.32 -35.66 -29.06
C HIS A 553 14.17 -35.89 -27.54
N LEU A 554 14.78 -35.05 -26.71
CA LEU A 554 14.17 -34.77 -25.40
C LEU A 554 13.04 -33.74 -25.64
N ARG A 555 11.89 -34.23 -26.11
CA ARG A 555 10.69 -33.44 -26.41
C ARG A 555 9.77 -33.41 -25.19
N ALA A 556 9.82 -32.32 -24.43
CA ALA A 556 8.66 -31.90 -23.64
C ALA A 556 8.24 -30.53 -24.19
N GLY A 557 7.36 -30.52 -25.19
CA GLY A 557 6.76 -29.31 -25.70
C GLY A 557 5.56 -28.95 -24.83
N LEU A 558 5.52 -27.73 -24.29
CA LEU A 558 4.32 -27.21 -23.65
C LEU A 558 3.57 -26.37 -24.67
N TYR A 559 2.29 -26.70 -24.89
CA TYR A 559 1.41 -25.87 -25.69
C TYR A 559 0.66 -24.89 -24.80
N PHE A 560 0.79 -23.59 -25.07
CA PHE A 560 0.13 -22.52 -24.30
C PHE A 560 -1.29 -22.20 -24.78
N ASN A 561 -1.77 -22.88 -25.83
CA ASN A 561 -3.12 -22.71 -26.37
C ASN A 561 -4.08 -23.77 -25.83
N SER A 562 -5.36 -23.43 -25.74
CA SER A 562 -6.43 -24.39 -25.44
C SER A 562 -6.90 -25.09 -26.73
N PHE A 563 -7.09 -26.40 -26.64
CA PHE A 563 -7.54 -27.23 -27.75
C PHE A 563 -8.79 -28.02 -27.35
N THR A 564 -9.67 -28.30 -28.31
CA THR A 564 -10.69 -29.34 -28.16
C THR A 564 -10.05 -30.71 -28.38
N ARG A 565 -10.70 -31.77 -27.88
CA ARG A 565 -10.27 -33.15 -28.10
C ARG A 565 -10.16 -33.47 -29.59
N ALA A 566 -11.10 -32.97 -30.39
CA ALA A 566 -11.07 -33.13 -31.85
C ALA A 566 -9.83 -32.46 -32.48
N GLN A 567 -9.46 -31.26 -32.02
CA GLN A 567 -8.26 -30.56 -32.49
C GLN A 567 -6.98 -31.30 -32.10
N LEU A 568 -6.91 -31.87 -30.89
CA LEU A 568 -5.76 -32.67 -30.45
C LEU A 568 -5.60 -33.96 -31.25
N LEU A 569 -6.71 -34.64 -31.55
CA LEU A 569 -6.70 -35.84 -32.39
C LEU A 569 -6.25 -35.52 -33.84
N ALA A 570 -6.57 -34.32 -34.34
CA ALA A 570 -6.06 -33.85 -35.62
C ALA A 570 -4.55 -33.55 -35.60
N LEU A 571 -3.97 -33.23 -34.43
CA LEU A 571 -2.54 -32.93 -34.26
C LEU A 571 -1.64 -34.18 -34.16
N SER A 572 -2.18 -35.40 -34.07
CA SER A 572 -1.43 -36.67 -33.91
C SER A 572 -0.51 -36.73 -32.68
N ALA A 573 -0.86 -37.54 -31.69
CA ALA A 573 0.00 -37.78 -30.52
C ALA A 573 1.35 -38.42 -30.89
N ALA A 574 1.43 -39.27 -31.93
CA ALA A 574 2.69 -39.88 -32.37
C ALA A 574 3.73 -38.83 -32.79
N SER A 575 3.30 -37.81 -33.53
CA SER A 575 4.16 -36.71 -33.98
C SER A 575 4.55 -35.75 -32.86
N ASN A 576 3.80 -35.76 -31.75
CA ASN A 576 3.94 -34.85 -30.63
C ASN A 576 4.21 -35.57 -29.30
N THR A 577 4.76 -36.78 -29.36
CA THR A 577 5.12 -37.59 -28.19
C THR A 577 5.93 -36.78 -27.19
N GLY A 578 5.51 -36.81 -25.93
CA GLY A 578 6.13 -36.05 -24.84
C GLY A 578 5.54 -34.66 -24.59
N ALA A 579 4.62 -34.19 -25.45
CA ALA A 579 4.02 -32.87 -25.31
C ALA A 579 2.82 -32.85 -24.35
N LEU A 580 2.64 -31.70 -23.68
CA LEU A 580 1.52 -31.39 -22.79
C LEU A 580 0.67 -30.27 -23.41
N ALA A 581 -0.64 -30.50 -23.52
CA ALA A 581 -1.59 -29.54 -24.07
C ALA A 581 -2.81 -29.39 -23.15
N PHE A 582 -3.46 -28.24 -23.18
CA PHE A 582 -4.69 -28.02 -22.43
C PHE A 582 -5.91 -28.40 -23.29
N CYS A 583 -6.76 -29.30 -22.77
CA CYS A 583 -7.99 -29.75 -23.41
C CYS A 583 -9.21 -29.07 -22.78
N SER A 584 -9.91 -28.23 -23.54
CA SER A 584 -11.02 -27.40 -23.03
C SER A 584 -12.34 -28.15 -22.90
N ASP A 585 -12.55 -29.24 -23.63
CA ASP A 585 -13.82 -29.98 -23.72
C ASP A 585 -13.71 -31.46 -23.27
N CYS A 586 -12.61 -31.82 -22.61
CA CYS A 586 -12.45 -33.14 -22.02
C CYS A 586 -13.46 -33.34 -20.87
N THR A 587 -14.06 -34.55 -20.79
CA THR A 587 -15.12 -34.86 -19.81
C THR A 587 -14.58 -34.81 -18.38
N GLY A 588 -15.06 -33.86 -17.58
CA GLY A 588 -14.66 -33.66 -16.17
C GLY A 588 -13.99 -32.32 -15.88
N GLY A 589 -14.11 -31.32 -16.76
CA GLY A 589 -13.52 -30.00 -16.61
C GLY A 589 -12.25 -29.83 -17.44
N ALA A 590 -11.70 -28.62 -17.45
CA ALA A 590 -10.50 -28.28 -18.21
C ALA A 590 -9.29 -29.11 -17.72
N GLN A 591 -8.79 -30.01 -18.57
CA GLN A 591 -7.80 -31.02 -18.20
C GLN A 591 -6.55 -30.90 -19.10
N TRP A 592 -5.37 -31.07 -18.51
CA TRP A 592 -4.15 -31.22 -19.28
C TRP A 592 -4.10 -32.61 -19.90
N VAL A 593 -3.62 -32.73 -21.13
CA VAL A 593 -3.41 -34.00 -21.83
C VAL A 593 -1.95 -34.16 -22.22
N TYR A 594 -1.45 -35.39 -22.15
CA TYR A 594 -0.08 -35.76 -22.49
C TYR A 594 -0.07 -36.75 -23.66
N ALA A 595 0.72 -36.46 -24.70
CA ALA A 595 0.90 -37.37 -25.83
C ALA A 595 1.92 -38.47 -25.51
N ARG A 596 1.47 -39.72 -25.40
CA ARG A 596 2.34 -40.87 -25.11
C ARG A 596 2.97 -41.52 -26.34
N GLY A 597 2.43 -41.23 -27.53
CA GLY A 597 3.14 -41.43 -28.78
C GLY A 597 2.93 -42.74 -29.53
N THR A 598 2.04 -43.63 -29.09
CA THR A 598 1.89 -44.94 -29.75
C THR A 598 1.04 -44.90 -31.02
N ASN A 599 0.18 -43.90 -31.19
CA ASN A 599 -0.56 -43.61 -32.43
C ASN A 599 -1.13 -42.16 -32.39
N ALA A 600 -1.88 -41.74 -33.42
CA ALA A 600 -2.44 -40.38 -33.49
C ALA A 600 -3.40 -40.03 -32.35
N GLN A 601 -4.03 -41.03 -31.72
CA GLN A 601 -5.08 -40.86 -30.71
C GLN A 601 -4.57 -40.99 -29.26
N ASP A 602 -3.29 -41.29 -29.06
CA ASP A 602 -2.70 -41.60 -27.75
C ASP A 602 -2.39 -40.35 -26.90
N TRP A 603 -3.40 -39.48 -26.78
CA TRP A 603 -3.45 -38.37 -25.83
C TRP A 603 -4.13 -38.83 -24.55
N VAL A 604 -3.43 -38.73 -23.43
CA VAL A 604 -3.92 -39.17 -22.12
C VAL A 604 -4.23 -37.99 -21.24
N THR A 605 -5.42 -37.98 -20.68
CA THR A 605 -5.82 -37.03 -19.65
C THR A 605 -4.95 -37.16 -18.41
N VAL A 606 -4.39 -36.03 -17.97
CA VAL A 606 -3.74 -35.85 -16.68
C VAL A 606 -4.67 -35.00 -15.82
N ALA A 607 -5.07 -35.50 -14.66
CA ALA A 607 -5.91 -34.73 -13.74
C ALA A 607 -5.13 -33.50 -13.27
N GLY A 608 -5.72 -32.30 -13.40
CA GLY A 608 -5.04 -31.03 -13.10
C GLY A 608 -4.46 -30.94 -11.68
N ASN A 609 -5.09 -31.62 -10.71
CA ASN A 609 -4.65 -31.67 -9.31
C ASN A 609 -3.39 -32.53 -9.11
N SER A 610 -3.05 -33.39 -10.07
CA SER A 610 -1.85 -34.25 -10.06
C SER A 610 -0.70 -33.70 -10.92
N ALA A 611 -0.89 -32.53 -11.54
CA ALA A 611 0.08 -31.90 -12.44
C ALA A 611 0.77 -30.66 -11.85
N ILE A 612 0.53 -30.33 -10.56
CA ILE A 612 1.30 -29.35 -9.78
C ILE A 612 2.22 -30.09 -8.81
#